data_AF-A0A937U4E2-F1
#
_entry.id   AF-A0A937U4E2-F1
#
_cell.length_a   1.000
_cell.length_b   1.000
_cell.length_c   1.000
_cell.angle_alpha   90.00
_cell.angle_beta   90.00
_cell.angle_gamma   90.00
#
_symmetry.space_group_name_H-M   'P 1'
#
loop_
_entity.id
_entity.type
_entity.pdbx_description
1 polymer ?
#
loop_
_entity_poly.entity_id
_entity_poly.type
_entity_poly.pdbx_seq_one_letter_code
_entity_poly.pdbx_strand_id
1 'polypeptide(L)'
;MNDLPATLFPHSFPSEYDVRRILTLFGPLTIFQPWFMEPPAFLNKEEYCKSTEIVNPPSDMKPYEDFQSLLSEYHRWIRHNQDKSYTEILKADQMIELTEKSTWEIRQMLRQRDQDTLSLEKDQSIRWHLVLHLAQEVVDQHLEADKILNLLKQKNSPLEGIVEEAGYGKNLFGDLPQFKSESLMDEHHLRPIFEAWFVLFGKYLKGDELLITLDRHVMDYVSELFKESRSVDEGTHDPVVQLRFPDLAHHPLEDMAEIKKEYFIDSKFGEMKTLISELGIDPGGNLTKLETLSKHVEDSYPWELSQGTLDIRVQYLSPLSDSEHPKGERVLKHFFNKTIICMDGNILVV
;
A
#
# COMPACT_ATOMS: atom_id res chain seq x y z
N MET A 1 -2.25 22.83 15.02
CA MET A 1 -3.01 21.62 14.66
C MET A 1 -2.15 20.44 15.06
N ASN A 2 -2.71 19.46 15.77
CA ASN A 2 -1.95 18.25 16.05
C ASN A 2 -1.79 17.48 14.73
N ASP A 3 -0.54 17.29 14.35
CA ASP A 3 -0.16 16.44 13.23
C ASP A 3 -0.53 14.99 13.58
N LEU A 4 -0.99 14.24 12.59
CA LEU A 4 -1.37 12.83 12.73
C LEU A 4 -0.40 12.03 11.87
N PRO A 5 0.82 11.75 12.39
CA PRO A 5 1.87 11.11 11.62
C PRO A 5 1.45 9.68 11.27
N ALA A 6 1.79 9.26 10.06
CA ALA A 6 1.43 7.94 9.57
C ALA A 6 2.50 7.38 8.64
N THR A 7 2.47 6.06 8.45
CA THR A 7 3.39 5.33 7.60
C THR A 7 2.65 4.68 6.45
N LEU A 8 3.12 4.87 5.22
CA LEU A 8 2.57 4.18 4.05
C LEU A 8 2.92 2.69 4.10
N PHE A 9 1.90 1.85 3.94
CA PHE A 9 1.98 0.39 4.03
C PHE A 9 1.10 -0.29 2.98
N PRO A 10 1.54 -1.41 2.39
CA PRO A 10 2.93 -1.88 2.25
C PRO A 10 3.67 -1.15 1.11
N HIS A 11 3.02 -0.18 0.47
CA HIS A 11 3.49 0.44 -0.76
C HIS A 11 4.75 1.29 -0.53
N SER A 12 5.69 1.22 -1.49
CA SER A 12 6.93 2.01 -1.46
C SER A 12 6.98 3.11 -2.51
N PHE A 13 6.00 3.18 -3.41
CA PHE A 13 6.01 4.11 -4.54
C PHE A 13 4.59 4.67 -4.83
N PRO A 14 4.10 5.61 -4.01
CA PRO A 14 2.81 6.25 -4.24
C PRO A 14 2.90 7.28 -5.39
N SER A 15 1.78 7.52 -6.09
CA SER A 15 1.68 8.64 -7.03
C SER A 15 1.60 9.99 -6.29
N GLU A 16 1.81 11.11 -7.00
CA GLU A 16 1.69 12.45 -6.40
C GLU A 16 0.27 12.69 -5.86
N TYR A 17 -0.73 12.22 -6.60
CA TYR A 17 -2.13 12.31 -6.21
C TYR A 17 -2.41 11.48 -4.94
N ASP A 18 -1.89 10.26 -4.86
CA ASP A 18 -2.01 9.38 -3.70
C ASP A 18 -1.41 9.98 -2.43
N VAL A 19 -0.22 10.58 -2.54
CA VAL A 19 0.41 11.28 -1.41
C VAL A 19 -0.45 12.46 -0.97
N ARG A 20 -0.98 13.26 -1.89
CA ARG A 20 -1.89 14.38 -1.54
C ARG A 20 -3.19 13.89 -0.90
N ARG A 21 -3.75 12.76 -1.34
CA ARG A 21 -4.93 12.14 -0.71
C ARG A 21 -4.65 11.80 0.74
N ILE A 22 -3.53 11.14 1.02
CA ILE A 22 -3.13 10.81 2.40
C ILE A 22 -2.91 12.09 3.21
N LEU A 23 -2.17 13.03 2.63
CA LEU A 23 -1.87 14.31 3.26
C LEU A 23 -3.10 15.17 3.50
N THR A 24 -4.28 14.83 2.99
CA THR A 24 -5.54 15.53 3.27
C THR A 24 -5.94 15.38 4.74
N LEU A 25 -5.75 14.20 5.34
CA LEU A 25 -6.10 13.94 6.73
C LEU A 25 -4.87 13.71 7.63
N PHE A 26 -3.89 12.97 7.11
CA PHE A 26 -2.70 12.52 7.84
C PHE A 26 -1.49 13.39 7.50
N GLY A 27 -0.49 13.42 8.36
CA GLY A 27 0.72 14.19 8.12
C GLY A 27 1.47 14.45 9.42
N PRO A 28 2.83 14.38 9.41
CA PRO A 28 3.68 14.01 8.28
C PRO A 28 3.57 12.53 7.87
N LEU A 29 3.89 12.22 6.61
CA LEU A 29 3.83 10.86 6.04
C LEU A 29 5.22 10.26 5.88
N THR A 30 5.47 9.11 6.51
CA THR A 30 6.69 8.32 6.28
C THR A 30 6.46 7.31 5.17
N ILE A 31 7.33 7.30 4.16
CA ILE A 31 7.35 6.36 3.05
C ILE A 31 8.60 5.50 3.17
N PHE A 32 8.41 4.19 3.34
CA PHE A 32 9.52 3.25 3.37
C PHE A 32 9.89 2.79 1.97
N GLN A 33 11.17 2.93 1.62
CA GLN A 33 11.66 2.69 0.27
C GLN A 33 12.88 1.75 0.29
N PRO A 34 12.81 0.59 -0.38
CA PRO A 34 13.94 -0.33 -0.50
C PRO A 34 15.18 0.36 -1.09
N TRP A 35 16.37 -0.08 -0.68
CA TRP A 35 17.62 0.41 -1.29
C TRP A 35 17.62 0.18 -2.80
N PHE A 36 18.26 1.09 -3.54
CA PHE A 36 18.38 1.09 -5.01
C PHE A 36 17.07 1.27 -5.78
N MET A 37 15.96 1.53 -5.10
CA MET A 37 14.73 2.03 -5.72
C MET A 37 14.85 3.55 -5.84
N GLU A 38 14.46 4.13 -6.98
CA GLU A 38 14.45 5.59 -7.14
C GLU A 38 13.17 6.17 -6.53
N PRO A 39 13.24 7.25 -5.73
CA PRO A 39 12.04 7.88 -5.20
C PRO A 39 11.30 8.64 -6.33
N PRO A 40 9.96 8.75 -6.26
CA PRO A 40 9.21 9.58 -7.18
C PRO A 40 9.74 11.02 -7.21
N ALA A 41 10.00 11.56 -8.40
CA ALA A 41 10.63 12.88 -8.57
C ALA A 41 9.86 14.03 -7.88
N PHE A 42 8.53 13.90 -7.74
CA PHE A 42 7.70 14.92 -7.09
C PHE A 42 8.02 15.07 -5.59
N LEU A 43 8.49 14.01 -4.91
CA LEU A 43 8.84 14.08 -3.48
C LEU A 43 10.06 14.96 -3.21
N ASN A 44 10.88 15.27 -4.23
CA ASN A 44 12.02 16.17 -4.11
C ASN A 44 11.64 17.66 -4.21
N LYS A 45 10.36 17.99 -4.48
CA LYS A 45 9.90 19.38 -4.51
C LYS A 45 9.82 19.91 -3.07
N GLU A 46 10.20 21.18 -2.86
CA GLU A 46 10.23 21.83 -1.53
C GLU A 46 8.90 21.75 -0.77
N GLU A 47 7.78 21.72 -1.49
CA GLU A 47 6.42 21.61 -0.92
C GLU A 47 6.20 20.30 -0.14
N TYR A 48 6.83 19.19 -0.54
CA TYR A 48 6.68 17.88 0.12
C TYR A 48 7.71 17.66 1.23
N CYS A 49 8.88 18.31 1.16
CA CYS A 49 9.98 18.10 2.11
C CYS A 49 9.61 18.29 3.60
N LYS A 50 8.56 19.06 3.90
CA LYS A 50 8.07 19.27 5.27
C LYS A 50 6.99 18.27 5.71
N SER A 51 6.34 17.62 4.75
CA SER A 51 5.13 16.82 4.95
C SER A 51 5.37 15.34 4.69
N THR A 52 6.48 14.98 4.04
CA THR A 52 6.84 13.59 3.72
C THR A 52 8.28 13.29 4.12
N GLU A 53 8.52 12.08 4.61
CA GLU A 53 9.85 11.55 4.93
C GLU A 53 10.07 10.24 4.20
N ILE A 54 11.18 10.09 3.48
CA ILE A 54 11.57 8.83 2.85
C ILE A 54 12.63 8.15 3.72
N VAL A 55 12.36 6.92 4.14
CA VAL A 55 13.26 6.15 5.00
C VAL A 55 13.64 4.83 4.31
N ASN A 56 14.94 4.59 4.18
CA ASN A 56 15.46 3.33 3.65
C ASN A 56 15.61 2.27 4.76
N PRO A 57 15.76 0.98 4.40
CA PRO A 57 16.10 -0.05 5.37
C PRO A 57 17.40 0.27 6.11
N PRO A 58 17.62 -0.29 7.31
CA PRO A 58 18.87 -0.13 8.05
C PRO A 58 20.12 -0.42 7.21
N SER A 59 21.22 0.30 7.47
CA SER A 59 22.43 0.20 6.63
C SER A 59 23.08 -1.19 6.64
N ASP A 60 22.89 -1.97 7.69
CA ASP A 60 23.30 -3.39 7.80
C ASP A 60 22.52 -4.31 6.83
N MET A 61 21.34 -3.88 6.39
CA MET A 61 20.51 -4.58 5.41
C MET A 61 20.71 -4.07 3.97
N LYS A 62 21.57 -3.09 3.74
CA LYS A 62 21.82 -2.55 2.39
C LYS A 62 22.39 -3.65 1.47
N PRO A 63 21.78 -3.93 0.30
CA PRO A 63 22.34 -4.86 -0.68
C PRO A 63 23.69 -4.37 -1.23
N TYR A 64 24.45 -5.30 -1.81
CA TYR A 64 25.71 -5.00 -2.48
C TYR A 64 25.51 -4.09 -3.71
N GLU A 65 26.58 -3.43 -4.17
CA GLU A 65 26.51 -2.47 -5.28
C GLU A 65 26.11 -3.13 -6.62
N ASP A 66 26.34 -4.43 -6.78
CA ASP A 66 25.95 -5.21 -7.95
C ASP A 66 24.46 -5.63 -7.95
N PHE A 67 23.68 -5.25 -6.94
CA PHE A 67 22.26 -5.58 -6.85
C PHE A 67 21.45 -5.13 -8.08
N GLN A 68 21.78 -3.98 -8.68
CA GLN A 68 21.15 -3.53 -9.93
C GLN A 68 21.46 -4.45 -11.12
N SER A 69 22.67 -5.04 -11.15
CA SER A 69 23.02 -6.04 -12.16
C SER A 69 22.24 -7.34 -11.95
N LEU A 70 22.06 -7.74 -10.68
CA LEU A 70 21.24 -8.90 -10.32
C LEU A 70 19.76 -8.70 -10.71
N LEU A 71 19.18 -7.54 -10.43
CA LEU A 71 17.83 -7.18 -10.90
C LEU A 71 17.74 -7.29 -12.42
N SER A 72 18.70 -6.71 -13.15
CA SER A 72 18.74 -6.75 -14.61
C SER A 72 18.85 -8.16 -15.19
N GLU A 73 19.66 -9.02 -14.57
CA GLU A 73 19.80 -10.43 -14.95
C GLU A 73 18.52 -11.20 -14.69
N TYR A 74 17.87 -10.93 -13.56
CA TYR A 74 16.61 -11.55 -13.20
C TYR A 74 15.46 -11.12 -14.14
N HIS A 75 15.33 -9.83 -14.48
CA HIS A 75 14.38 -9.38 -15.50
C HIS A 75 14.62 -10.09 -16.84
N ARG A 76 15.89 -10.28 -17.22
CA ARG A 76 16.23 -11.02 -18.44
C ARG A 76 15.76 -12.47 -18.34
N TRP A 77 15.93 -13.11 -17.19
CA TRP A 77 15.48 -14.49 -16.97
C TRP A 77 13.95 -14.63 -17.05
N ILE A 78 13.18 -13.75 -16.40
CA ILE A 78 11.70 -13.77 -16.50
C ILE A 78 11.25 -13.65 -17.96
N ARG A 79 11.83 -12.70 -18.72
CA ARG A 79 11.46 -12.48 -20.11
C ARG A 79 11.69 -13.71 -21.00
N HIS A 80 12.65 -14.57 -20.65
CA HIS A 80 12.94 -15.82 -21.37
C HIS A 80 12.12 -17.02 -20.88
N ASN A 81 11.48 -16.93 -19.72
CA ASN A 81 10.73 -18.02 -19.09
C ASN A 81 9.27 -17.57 -18.84
N GLN A 82 8.56 -17.13 -19.88
CA GLN A 82 7.17 -16.63 -19.78
C GLN A 82 6.19 -17.66 -19.19
N ASP A 83 6.49 -18.96 -19.32
CA ASP A 83 5.69 -20.05 -18.76
C ASP A 83 5.84 -20.21 -17.23
N LYS A 84 6.87 -19.61 -16.64
CA LYS A 84 7.18 -19.61 -15.19
C LYS A 84 7.04 -18.19 -14.65
N SER A 85 5.81 -17.70 -14.69
CA SER A 85 5.45 -16.33 -14.31
C SER A 85 5.84 -16.00 -12.86
N TYR A 86 6.12 -14.72 -12.60
CA TYR A 86 6.35 -14.06 -11.30
C TYR A 86 5.57 -14.65 -10.10
N THR A 87 4.35 -15.14 -10.36
CA THR A 87 3.52 -15.86 -9.40
C THR A 87 4.21 -17.07 -8.74
N GLU A 88 5.15 -17.77 -9.38
CA GLU A 88 5.83 -18.94 -8.79
C GLU A 88 6.75 -18.57 -7.61
N ILE A 89 7.35 -17.39 -7.63
CA ILE A 89 8.24 -16.93 -6.55
C ILE A 89 7.45 -16.39 -5.38
N LEU A 90 6.29 -15.79 -5.63
CA LEU A 90 5.37 -15.37 -4.57
C LEU A 90 4.56 -16.54 -3.99
N LYS A 91 4.23 -17.56 -4.78
CA LYS A 91 3.61 -18.81 -4.32
C LYS A 91 4.55 -19.72 -3.52
N ALA A 92 5.82 -19.36 -3.38
CA ALA A 92 6.86 -20.19 -2.77
C ALA A 92 6.81 -20.29 -1.22
N ASP A 93 5.62 -20.17 -0.63
CA ASP A 93 5.42 -20.32 0.82
C ASP A 93 5.30 -21.81 1.23
N GLN A 94 5.03 -22.71 0.27
CA GLN A 94 4.99 -24.18 0.51
C GLN A 94 6.30 -24.91 0.18
N MET A 95 7.36 -24.19 -0.18
CA MET A 95 8.57 -24.78 -0.76
C MET A 95 9.84 -24.25 -0.13
N ILE A 96 9.96 -24.29 1.21
CA ILE A 96 11.26 -24.09 1.89
C ILE A 96 12.36 -24.98 1.26
N GLU A 97 12.02 -26.10 0.62
CA GLU A 97 12.96 -27.00 -0.08
C GLU A 97 13.13 -26.79 -1.61
N LEU A 98 12.21 -26.10 -2.31
CA LEU A 98 12.26 -25.97 -3.78
C LEU A 98 12.59 -24.56 -4.25
N THR A 99 12.34 -23.53 -3.42
CA THR A 99 12.95 -22.20 -3.60
C THR A 99 14.44 -22.24 -3.28
N GLU A 100 14.88 -23.19 -2.44
CA GLU A 100 16.28 -23.56 -2.39
C GLU A 100 16.74 -23.90 -3.79
N LYS A 101 16.10 -24.79 -4.55
CA LYS A 101 16.56 -25.17 -5.89
C LYS A 101 16.66 -24.01 -6.89
N SER A 102 15.66 -23.14 -7.01
CA SER A 102 15.69 -22.01 -7.97
C SER A 102 16.65 -20.89 -7.53
N THR A 103 16.71 -20.60 -6.23
CA THR A 103 17.64 -19.61 -5.68
C THR A 103 19.04 -20.20 -5.52
N TRP A 104 19.20 -21.53 -5.47
CA TRP A 104 20.44 -22.30 -5.47
C TRP A 104 20.95 -22.51 -6.88
N GLU A 105 20.11 -22.53 -7.91
CA GLU A 105 20.51 -22.49 -9.32
C GLU A 105 21.05 -21.09 -9.68
N ILE A 106 20.36 -20.03 -9.26
CA ILE A 106 20.86 -18.64 -9.36
C ILE A 106 22.14 -18.47 -8.51
N ARG A 107 22.16 -18.98 -7.26
CA ARG A 107 23.35 -18.97 -6.39
C ARG A 107 24.46 -19.91 -6.87
N GLN A 108 24.21 -21.00 -7.61
CA GLN A 108 25.24 -21.86 -8.20
C GLN A 108 25.91 -21.18 -9.39
N MET A 109 25.14 -20.49 -10.21
CA MET A 109 25.68 -19.68 -11.29
C MET A 109 26.57 -18.54 -10.75
N LEU A 110 26.24 -17.98 -9.59
CA LEU A 110 27.02 -16.93 -8.92
C LEU A 110 28.21 -17.47 -8.07
N ARG A 111 28.06 -18.62 -7.41
CA ARG A 111 29.11 -19.27 -6.58
C ARG A 111 30.29 -19.83 -7.39
N GLN A 112 30.21 -19.88 -8.72
CA GLN A 112 31.41 -20.08 -9.54
C GLN A 112 32.36 -18.87 -9.51
N ARG A 113 31.96 -17.74 -8.89
CA ARG A 113 32.77 -16.52 -8.88
C ARG A 113 33.37 -16.09 -7.54
N ASP A 114 32.74 -16.32 -6.39
CA ASP A 114 33.35 -15.96 -5.09
C ASP A 114 32.90 -16.87 -3.94
N GLN A 115 33.87 -17.36 -3.17
CA GLN A 115 33.69 -18.09 -1.91
C GLN A 115 33.63 -17.08 -0.76
N ASP A 116 32.57 -17.10 0.07
CA ASP A 116 32.70 -17.04 1.54
C ASP A 116 31.36 -17.19 2.28
N THR A 117 31.47 -17.68 3.52
CA THR A 117 30.43 -18.31 4.37
C THR A 117 29.69 -17.33 5.29
N LEU A 118 29.67 -16.03 4.98
CA LEU A 118 28.92 -14.99 5.72
C LEU A 118 27.45 -14.84 5.28
N SER A 119 26.92 -15.80 4.53
CA SER A 119 25.94 -15.51 3.48
C SER A 119 24.45 -15.64 3.84
N LEU A 120 24.01 -16.25 4.94
CA LEU A 120 22.56 -16.53 5.06
C LEU A 120 21.68 -15.28 5.34
N GLU A 121 22.05 -14.42 6.28
CA GLU A 121 21.24 -13.22 6.62
C GLU A 121 21.33 -12.13 5.55
N LYS A 122 22.52 -11.96 4.95
CA LYS A 122 22.70 -11.05 3.81
C LYS A 122 21.97 -11.55 2.56
N ASP A 123 21.99 -12.86 2.30
CA ASP A 123 21.19 -13.48 1.23
C ASP A 123 19.68 -13.25 1.46
N GLN A 124 19.23 -13.29 2.73
CA GLN A 124 17.83 -12.99 3.07
C GLN A 124 17.47 -11.52 2.86
N SER A 125 18.33 -10.57 3.24
CA SER A 125 18.07 -9.15 2.98
C SER A 125 17.93 -8.86 1.49
N ILE A 126 18.84 -9.43 0.66
CA ILE A 126 18.79 -9.30 -0.80
C ILE A 126 17.48 -9.86 -1.35
N ARG A 127 17.04 -11.02 -0.84
CA ARG A 127 15.75 -11.61 -1.22
C ARG A 127 14.59 -10.67 -0.93
N TRP A 128 14.55 -10.05 0.24
CA TRP A 128 13.45 -9.15 0.61
C TRP A 128 13.45 -7.86 -0.20
N HIS A 129 14.63 -7.32 -0.51
CA HIS A 129 14.72 -6.23 -1.47
C HIS A 129 14.18 -6.65 -2.84
N LEU A 130 14.59 -7.82 -3.35
CA LEU A 130 14.13 -8.33 -4.63
C LEU A 130 12.60 -8.48 -4.67
N VAL A 131 11.97 -9.02 -3.62
CA VAL A 131 10.51 -9.15 -3.54
C VAL A 131 9.82 -7.79 -3.71
N LEU A 132 10.25 -6.76 -2.98
CA LEU A 132 9.64 -5.44 -3.06
C LEU A 132 9.91 -4.73 -4.39
N HIS A 133 11.11 -4.90 -4.96
CA HIS A 133 11.44 -4.37 -6.28
C HIS A 133 10.55 -4.98 -7.38
N LEU A 134 10.32 -6.30 -7.33
CA LEU A 134 9.47 -6.97 -8.30
C LEU A 134 7.98 -6.66 -8.09
N ALA A 135 7.53 -6.54 -6.84
CA ALA A 135 6.18 -6.08 -6.55
C ALA A 135 5.91 -4.70 -7.14
N GLN A 136 6.88 -3.80 -7.03
CA GLN A 136 6.80 -2.48 -7.66
C GLN A 136 6.74 -2.57 -9.19
N GLU A 137 7.57 -3.40 -9.81
CA GLU A 137 7.57 -3.56 -11.27
C GLU A 137 6.20 -4.05 -11.79
N VAL A 138 5.56 -4.98 -11.10
CA VAL A 138 4.22 -5.45 -11.48
C VAL A 138 3.19 -4.33 -11.40
N VAL A 139 3.24 -3.52 -10.35
CA VAL A 139 2.38 -2.33 -10.22
C VAL A 139 2.64 -1.36 -11.37
N ASP A 140 3.90 -1.08 -11.70
CA ASP A 140 4.28 -0.16 -12.78
C ASP A 140 3.82 -0.65 -14.16
N GLN A 141 4.02 -1.94 -14.46
CA GLN A 141 3.58 -2.56 -15.72
C GLN A 141 2.06 -2.48 -15.87
N HIS A 142 1.31 -2.71 -14.79
CA HIS A 142 -0.14 -2.56 -14.80
C HIS A 142 -0.58 -1.12 -15.01
N LEU A 143 0.04 -0.16 -14.32
CA LEU A 143 -0.24 1.27 -14.51
C LEU A 143 0.06 1.72 -15.95
N GLU A 144 1.13 1.21 -16.56
CA GLU A 144 1.45 1.49 -17.96
C GLU A 144 0.43 0.87 -18.91
N ALA A 145 0.04 -0.39 -18.68
CA ALA A 145 -1.00 -1.07 -19.46
C ALA A 145 -2.34 -0.31 -19.38
N ASP A 146 -2.75 0.13 -18.19
CA ASP A 146 -3.95 0.93 -17.98
C ASP A 146 -3.88 2.29 -18.69
N LYS A 147 -2.72 2.96 -18.68
CA LYS A 147 -2.52 4.19 -19.46
C LYS A 147 -2.70 3.93 -20.96
N ILE A 148 -2.12 2.86 -21.49
CA ILE A 148 -2.26 2.46 -22.90
C ILE A 148 -3.73 2.14 -23.21
N LEU A 149 -4.42 1.39 -22.37
CA LEU A 149 -5.84 1.08 -22.53
C LEU A 149 -6.69 2.34 -22.54
N ASN A 150 -6.45 3.27 -21.62
CA ASN A 150 -7.18 4.54 -21.58
C ASN A 150 -6.92 5.39 -22.82
N LEU A 151 -5.68 5.44 -23.31
CA LEU A 151 -5.34 6.10 -24.58
C LEU A 151 -6.03 5.44 -25.78
N LEU A 152 -6.13 4.11 -25.81
CA LEU A 152 -6.85 3.37 -26.85
C LEU A 152 -8.37 3.60 -26.79
N LYS A 153 -8.94 3.75 -25.58
CA LYS A 153 -10.34 4.10 -25.37
C LYS A 153 -10.68 5.53 -25.81
N GLN A 154 -9.73 6.46 -25.68
CA GLN A 154 -9.86 7.85 -26.11
C GLN A 154 -9.66 8.05 -27.62
N LYS A 155 -9.00 7.09 -28.30
CA LYS A 155 -8.94 7.10 -29.76
C LYS A 155 -10.25 6.56 -30.31
N ASN A 156 -10.98 7.41 -31.02
CA ASN A 156 -12.16 7.00 -31.76
C ASN A 156 -11.84 5.81 -32.69
N SER A 157 -12.85 4.99 -32.93
CA SER A 157 -12.73 3.81 -33.80
C SER A 157 -12.13 4.21 -35.15
N PRO A 158 -11.07 3.53 -35.65
CA PRO A 158 -10.51 3.80 -36.98
C PRO A 158 -11.49 3.53 -38.14
N LEU A 159 -12.71 3.06 -37.84
CA LEU A 159 -13.82 2.88 -38.79
C LEU A 159 -14.81 4.07 -38.81
N GLU A 160 -14.60 5.10 -38.00
CA GLU A 160 -15.50 6.27 -37.84
C GLU A 160 -15.48 7.27 -39.02
N GLY A 161 -15.38 6.74 -40.24
CA GLY A 161 -15.47 7.51 -41.48
C GLY A 161 -15.71 6.65 -42.72
N ILE A 162 -15.95 5.34 -42.56
CA ILE A 162 -16.13 4.39 -43.67
C ILE A 162 -17.57 3.82 -43.71
N VAL A 163 -18.33 3.92 -42.62
CA VAL A 163 -19.70 3.40 -42.54
C VAL A 163 -20.69 4.55 -42.32
N GLU A 164 -21.44 4.90 -43.37
CA GLU A 164 -22.51 5.93 -43.37
C GLU A 164 -23.83 5.46 -42.70
N GLU A 165 -23.83 4.36 -41.94
CA GLU A 165 -25.00 3.93 -41.18
C GLU A 165 -24.89 4.37 -39.71
N ALA A 166 -25.59 5.47 -39.43
CA ALA A 166 -25.80 6.01 -38.09
C ALA A 166 -26.36 4.96 -37.12
N GLY A 167 -25.69 4.76 -35.99
CA GLY A 167 -26.31 4.20 -34.79
C GLY A 167 -25.52 3.18 -33.98
N TYR A 168 -24.41 2.63 -34.48
CA TYR A 168 -23.63 1.62 -33.75
C TYR A 168 -22.13 1.90 -33.74
N GLY A 169 -21.74 3.14 -33.44
CA GLY A 169 -20.37 3.47 -33.04
C GLY A 169 -20.10 3.04 -31.60
N LYS A 170 -20.29 1.75 -31.27
CA LYS A 170 -19.83 1.25 -29.97
C LYS A 170 -18.31 1.30 -30.02
N ASN A 171 -17.68 2.11 -29.17
CA ASN A 171 -16.22 2.16 -29.06
C ASN A 171 -15.70 0.72 -28.93
N LEU A 172 -15.00 0.20 -29.95
CA LEU A 172 -14.50 -1.17 -29.99
C LEU A 172 -13.63 -1.52 -28.76
N PHE A 173 -13.02 -0.49 -28.17
CA PHE A 173 -12.18 -0.58 -26.97
C PHE A 173 -12.92 -0.22 -25.67
N GLY A 174 -14.17 0.26 -25.75
CA GLY A 174 -14.98 0.64 -24.59
C GLY A 174 -15.40 -0.56 -23.73
N ASP A 175 -15.55 -1.74 -24.35
CA ASP A 175 -15.87 -3.00 -23.67
C ASP A 175 -14.64 -3.69 -23.05
N LEU A 176 -13.43 -3.13 -23.19
CA LEU A 176 -12.25 -3.70 -22.52
C LEU A 176 -12.35 -3.48 -21.01
N PRO A 177 -12.18 -4.54 -20.19
CA PRO A 177 -12.15 -4.39 -18.73
C PRO A 177 -11.04 -3.41 -18.34
N GLN A 178 -11.32 -2.53 -17.38
CA GLN A 178 -10.25 -1.76 -16.73
C GLN A 178 -9.53 -2.69 -15.77
N PHE A 179 -8.19 -2.69 -15.75
CA PHE A 179 -7.47 -3.51 -14.78
C PHE A 179 -7.67 -3.02 -13.35
N LYS A 180 -8.20 -1.81 -13.14
CA LYS A 180 -8.63 -1.29 -11.83
C LYS A 180 -9.59 -2.20 -11.05
N SER A 181 -10.31 -3.13 -11.69
CA SER A 181 -11.23 -4.05 -11.01
C SER A 181 -10.65 -5.43 -10.68
N GLU A 182 -9.48 -5.78 -11.20
CA GLU A 182 -8.77 -7.01 -10.85
C GLU A 182 -7.66 -6.66 -9.85
N SER A 183 -7.71 -7.23 -8.65
CA SER A 183 -6.65 -7.03 -7.65
C SER A 183 -5.30 -7.30 -8.28
N LEU A 184 -4.42 -6.29 -8.26
CA LEU A 184 -3.02 -6.42 -8.71
C LEU A 184 -2.25 -7.47 -7.87
N MET A 185 -2.76 -7.76 -6.68
CA MET A 185 -2.17 -8.68 -5.72
C MET A 185 -3.22 -9.71 -5.26
N ASP A 186 -3.11 -10.94 -5.74
CA ASP A 186 -3.77 -12.10 -5.13
C ASP A 186 -3.33 -12.22 -3.66
N GLU A 187 -4.14 -12.81 -2.78
CA GLU A 187 -3.82 -13.07 -1.37
C GLU A 187 -2.47 -13.79 -1.21
N HIS A 188 -2.14 -14.66 -2.19
CA HIS A 188 -0.88 -15.39 -2.29
C HIS A 188 0.34 -14.48 -2.51
N HIS A 189 0.13 -13.26 -3.01
CA HIS A 189 1.18 -12.28 -3.28
C HIS A 189 1.39 -11.31 -2.11
N LEU A 190 0.35 -11.04 -1.32
CA LEU A 190 0.40 -10.09 -0.21
C LEU A 190 1.28 -10.57 0.94
N ARG A 191 1.24 -11.86 1.27
CA ARG A 191 2.04 -12.41 2.39
C ARG A 191 3.56 -12.18 2.21
N PRO A 192 4.20 -12.59 1.09
CA PRO A 192 5.63 -12.33 0.89
C PRO A 192 5.99 -10.84 0.88
N ILE A 193 5.09 -9.99 0.37
CA ILE A 193 5.29 -8.53 0.37
C ILE A 193 5.28 -7.99 1.80
N PHE A 194 4.33 -8.42 2.64
CA PHE A 194 4.28 -8.01 4.03
C PHE A 194 5.48 -8.52 4.82
N GLU A 195 5.90 -9.77 4.60
CA GLU A 195 7.12 -10.32 5.21
C GLU A 195 8.35 -9.49 4.83
N ALA A 196 8.54 -9.24 3.53
CA ALA A 196 9.65 -8.45 3.04
C ALA A 196 9.65 -7.04 3.66
N TRP A 197 8.49 -6.40 3.68
CA TRP A 197 8.31 -5.06 4.21
C TRP A 197 8.58 -5.01 5.73
N PHE A 198 8.01 -5.91 6.53
CA PHE A 198 8.25 -5.93 7.98
C PHE A 198 9.68 -6.36 8.34
N VAL A 199 10.31 -7.24 7.58
CA VAL A 199 11.71 -7.60 7.83
C VAL A 199 12.63 -6.40 7.57
N LEU A 200 12.39 -5.65 6.50
CA LEU A 200 13.23 -4.51 6.13
C LEU A 200 12.97 -3.27 6.98
N PHE A 201 11.72 -3.01 7.34
CA PHE A 201 11.30 -1.74 7.96
C PHE A 201 10.73 -1.88 9.36
N GLY A 202 10.38 -3.08 9.81
CA GLY A 202 9.71 -3.30 11.09
C GLY A 202 10.51 -2.85 12.32
N LYS A 203 11.84 -2.68 12.21
CA LYS A 203 12.67 -2.09 13.28
C LYS A 203 12.38 -0.61 13.52
N TYR A 204 11.85 0.11 12.53
CA TYR A 204 11.44 1.51 12.67
C TYR A 204 10.06 1.65 13.32
N LEU A 205 9.30 0.55 13.35
CA LEU A 205 7.94 0.52 13.82
C LEU A 205 7.83 0.25 15.34
N LYS A 206 7.28 1.22 16.08
CA LYS A 206 6.81 1.23 17.47
C LYS A 206 5.43 0.56 17.62
N GLY A 207 4.94 0.40 18.84
CA GLY A 207 3.72 -0.39 19.09
C GLY A 207 2.45 0.18 18.44
N ASP A 208 2.30 1.50 18.39
CA ASP A 208 1.04 2.25 18.30
C ASP A 208 0.85 3.01 16.97
N GLU A 209 1.51 2.58 15.90
CA GLU A 209 1.56 3.36 14.66
C GLU A 209 0.33 3.23 13.77
N LEU A 210 0.12 4.29 12.98
CA LEU A 210 -0.89 4.35 11.94
C LEU A 210 -0.28 3.89 10.62
N LEU A 211 -0.69 2.72 10.15
CA LEU A 211 -0.31 2.16 8.86
C LEU A 211 -1.40 2.49 7.83
N ILE A 212 -1.06 3.28 6.81
CA ILE A 212 -1.99 3.69 5.77
C ILE A 212 -1.79 2.87 4.51
N THR A 213 -2.86 2.29 3.97
CA THR A 213 -2.91 1.69 2.65
C THR A 213 -3.94 2.40 1.77
N LEU A 214 -3.69 2.40 0.46
CA LEU A 214 -4.64 2.85 -0.56
C LEU A 214 -5.28 1.67 -1.29
N ASP A 215 -4.86 0.45 -0.96
CA ASP A 215 -5.35 -0.77 -1.56
C ASP A 215 -6.35 -1.45 -0.64
N ARG A 216 -7.60 -1.56 -1.12
CA ARG A 216 -8.68 -2.22 -0.40
C ARG A 216 -8.37 -3.69 -0.12
N HIS A 217 -7.66 -4.37 -1.02
CA HIS A 217 -7.31 -5.78 -0.85
C HIS A 217 -6.31 -5.99 0.29
N VAL A 218 -5.40 -5.04 0.52
CA VAL A 218 -4.50 -5.08 1.69
C VAL A 218 -5.31 -5.04 2.98
N MET A 219 -6.27 -4.12 3.09
CA MET A 219 -7.13 -3.99 4.27
C MET A 219 -7.99 -5.24 4.48
N ASP A 220 -8.61 -5.74 3.41
CA ASP A 220 -9.49 -6.91 3.47
C ASP A 220 -8.68 -8.15 3.86
N TYR A 221 -7.50 -8.35 3.27
CA TYR A 221 -6.61 -9.45 3.63
C TYR A 221 -6.15 -9.39 5.09
N VAL A 222 -5.72 -8.23 5.61
CA VAL A 222 -5.33 -8.12 7.03
C VAL A 222 -6.53 -8.32 7.95
N SER A 223 -7.70 -7.82 7.56
CA SER A 223 -8.94 -8.02 8.33
C SER A 223 -9.29 -9.50 8.46
N GLU A 224 -9.23 -10.26 7.35
CA GLU A 224 -9.49 -11.70 7.36
C GLU A 224 -8.41 -12.47 8.15
N LEU A 225 -7.13 -12.15 7.94
CA LEU A 225 -6.01 -12.73 8.69
C LEU A 225 -6.20 -12.59 10.21
N PHE A 226 -6.67 -11.42 10.65
CA PHE A 226 -6.93 -11.14 12.04
C PHE A 226 -8.16 -11.89 12.57
N LYS A 227 -9.25 -11.98 11.80
CA LYS A 227 -10.44 -12.74 12.18
C LYS A 227 -10.16 -14.23 12.32
N GLU A 228 -9.42 -14.83 11.37
CA GLU A 228 -9.06 -16.24 11.40
C GLU A 228 -8.19 -16.60 12.61
N SER A 229 -7.40 -15.65 13.10
CA SER A 229 -6.52 -15.84 14.25
C SER A 229 -7.23 -15.84 15.60
N ARG A 230 -8.47 -15.33 15.68
CA ARG A 230 -9.26 -15.31 16.91
C ARG A 230 -10.14 -16.55 17.01
N SER A 231 -10.23 -17.10 18.22
CA SER A 231 -11.12 -18.21 18.49
C SER A 231 -12.59 -17.75 18.39
N VAL A 232 -13.46 -18.60 17.82
CA VAL A 232 -14.87 -18.32 17.47
C VAL A 232 -15.76 -17.93 18.68
N ASP A 233 -15.24 -18.02 19.91
CA ASP A 233 -16.02 -17.89 21.14
C ASP A 233 -16.15 -16.47 21.70
N GLU A 234 -15.40 -15.49 21.18
CA GLU A 234 -15.56 -14.08 21.58
C GLU A 234 -16.41 -13.33 20.55
N GLY A 235 -17.72 -13.21 20.82
CA GLY A 235 -18.70 -12.44 20.02
C GLY A 235 -18.45 -10.93 19.95
N THR A 236 -17.21 -10.49 20.13
CA THR A 236 -16.75 -9.12 19.95
C THR A 236 -16.44 -8.92 18.47
N HIS A 237 -17.39 -8.32 17.75
CA HIS A 237 -17.11 -7.73 16.45
C HIS A 237 -15.94 -6.76 16.59
N ASP A 238 -14.84 -7.01 15.89
CA ASP A 238 -13.77 -6.03 15.76
C ASP A 238 -14.34 -4.82 15.03
N PRO A 239 -14.45 -3.65 15.69
CA PRO A 239 -15.11 -2.52 15.08
C PRO A 239 -14.19 -1.95 13.99
N VAL A 240 -14.51 -2.25 12.74
CA VAL A 240 -14.00 -1.47 11.62
C VAL A 240 -14.88 -0.24 11.52
N VAL A 241 -14.30 0.94 11.75
CA VAL A 241 -15.01 2.21 11.61
C VAL A 241 -14.84 2.71 10.19
N GLN A 242 -15.96 3.13 9.60
CA GLN A 242 -15.98 3.82 8.30
C GLN A 242 -16.29 5.29 8.53
N LEU A 243 -15.52 6.16 7.89
CA LEU A 243 -15.72 7.60 7.91
C LEU A 243 -15.47 8.18 6.52
N ARG A 244 -16.18 9.25 6.17
CA ARG A 244 -16.03 9.92 4.89
C ARG A 244 -15.28 11.22 5.09
N PHE A 245 -14.46 11.58 4.12
CA PHE A 245 -13.69 12.82 4.14
C PHE A 245 -13.65 13.48 2.76
N PRO A 246 -13.68 14.82 2.66
CA PRO A 246 -13.53 15.49 1.37
C PRO A 246 -12.16 15.19 0.75
N ASP A 247 -12.14 14.78 -0.53
CA ASP A 247 -10.89 14.61 -1.27
C ASP A 247 -10.35 15.98 -1.72
N LEU A 248 -9.27 16.42 -1.06
CA LEU A 248 -8.59 17.67 -1.37
C LEU A 248 -7.35 17.49 -2.27
N ALA A 249 -7.08 16.28 -2.77
CA ALA A 249 -5.84 15.98 -3.48
C ALA A 249 -5.65 16.70 -4.82
N HIS A 250 -6.73 17.28 -5.35
CA HIS A 250 -6.72 18.11 -6.55
C HIS A 250 -6.15 19.52 -6.29
N HIS A 251 -6.10 19.95 -5.02
CA HIS A 251 -5.52 21.22 -4.64
C HIS A 251 -3.99 21.08 -4.43
N PRO A 252 -3.21 22.12 -4.75
CA PRO A 252 -1.83 22.26 -4.29
C PRO A 252 -1.72 22.16 -2.76
N LEU A 253 -0.55 21.74 -2.25
CA LEU A 253 -0.35 21.55 -0.80
C LEU A 253 -0.52 22.85 0.02
N GLU A 254 -0.15 23.99 -0.57
CA GLU A 254 -0.33 25.31 0.06
C GLU A 254 -1.81 25.62 0.26
N ASP A 255 -2.62 25.49 -0.80
CA ASP A 255 -4.07 25.68 -0.77
C ASP A 255 -4.74 24.69 0.19
N MET A 256 -4.31 23.42 0.21
CA MET A 256 -4.79 22.44 1.19
C MET A 256 -4.54 22.89 2.63
N ALA A 257 -3.38 23.47 2.92
CA ALA A 257 -3.07 23.97 4.26
C ALA A 257 -3.95 25.18 4.65
N GLU A 258 -4.31 26.03 3.69
CA GLU A 258 -5.24 27.14 3.90
C GLU A 258 -6.66 26.64 4.13
N ILE A 259 -7.18 25.75 3.29
CA ILE A 259 -8.50 25.12 3.44
C ILE A 259 -8.61 24.45 4.81
N LYS A 260 -7.56 23.73 5.25
CA LYS A 260 -7.51 23.13 6.59
C LYS A 260 -7.62 24.15 7.72
N LYS A 261 -6.91 25.28 7.60
CA LYS A 261 -6.99 26.35 8.59
C LYS A 261 -8.35 27.02 8.60
N GLU A 262 -9.01 27.17 7.47
CA GLU A 262 -10.29 27.86 7.41
C GLU A 262 -11.45 26.97 7.91
N TYR A 263 -11.50 25.72 7.47
CA TYR A 263 -12.67 24.85 7.68
C TYR A 263 -12.47 23.76 8.73
N PHE A 264 -11.22 23.39 9.04
CA PHE A 264 -10.90 22.23 9.89
C PHE A 264 -10.25 22.63 11.23
N ILE A 265 -10.35 23.90 11.65
CA ILE A 265 -9.93 24.37 12.98
C ILE A 265 -10.93 23.99 14.09
N ASP A 266 -12.15 23.51 13.74
CA ASP A 266 -13.12 23.08 14.75
C ASP A 266 -12.50 22.06 15.71
N SER A 267 -12.73 22.30 17.00
CA SER A 267 -12.45 21.39 18.11
C SER A 267 -12.79 19.93 17.81
N LYS A 268 -13.88 19.66 17.09
CA LYS A 268 -14.31 18.31 16.72
C LYS A 268 -13.34 17.59 15.78
N PHE A 269 -12.73 18.30 14.84
CA PHE A 269 -11.73 17.70 13.95
C PHE A 269 -10.45 17.34 14.72
N GLY A 270 -10.05 18.20 15.66
CA GLY A 270 -8.97 17.91 16.60
C GLY A 270 -9.28 16.69 17.48
N GLU A 271 -10.52 16.58 17.97
CA GLU A 271 -10.99 15.42 18.75
C GLU A 271 -10.96 14.14 17.91
N MET A 272 -11.42 14.17 16.65
CA MET A 272 -11.36 13.03 15.74
C MET A 272 -9.93 12.53 15.55
N LYS A 273 -8.97 13.43 15.31
CA LYS A 273 -7.55 13.06 15.20
C LYS A 273 -7.00 12.45 16.48
N THR A 274 -7.39 13.00 17.63
CA THR A 274 -6.99 12.50 18.94
C THR A 274 -7.51 11.08 19.17
N LEU A 275 -8.78 10.82 18.85
CA LEU A 275 -9.38 9.49 18.95
C LEU A 275 -8.64 8.47 18.07
N ILE A 276 -8.24 8.84 16.85
CA ILE A 276 -7.47 7.95 15.97
C ILE A 276 -6.08 7.66 16.57
N SER A 277 -5.38 8.67 17.09
CA SER A 277 -4.05 8.47 17.71
C SER A 277 -4.10 7.68 19.02
N GLU A 278 -5.22 7.71 19.74
CA GLU A 278 -5.38 7.07 21.05
C GLU A 278 -6.09 5.71 20.97
N LEU A 279 -6.28 5.14 19.77
CA LEU A 279 -6.90 3.83 19.60
C LEU A 279 -6.19 2.72 20.39
N GLY A 280 -4.88 2.84 20.62
CA GLY A 280 -4.14 1.88 21.44
C GLY A 280 -4.47 1.87 22.94
N ILE A 281 -5.17 2.88 23.46
CA ILE A 281 -5.48 3.02 24.90
C ILE A 281 -6.82 2.37 25.23
N ASP A 282 -7.86 2.70 24.49
CA ASP A 282 -9.23 2.15 24.63
C ASP A 282 -9.82 1.94 23.23
N PRO A 283 -9.47 0.84 22.53
CA PRO A 283 -9.89 0.62 21.15
C PRO A 283 -11.41 0.64 21.02
N GLY A 284 -12.11 -0.11 21.87
CA GLY A 284 -13.58 -0.25 21.79
C GLY A 284 -14.31 1.06 22.06
N GLY A 285 -13.92 1.80 23.11
CA GLY A 285 -14.52 3.08 23.43
C GLY A 285 -14.19 4.16 22.40
N ASN A 286 -12.94 4.23 21.94
CA ASN A 286 -12.50 5.25 20.98
C ASN A 286 -13.05 4.99 19.58
N LEU A 287 -13.18 3.75 19.11
CA LEU A 287 -13.83 3.43 17.83
C LEU A 287 -15.32 3.81 17.84
N THR A 288 -16.03 3.51 18.94
CA THR A 288 -17.45 3.89 19.08
C THR A 288 -17.64 5.41 19.06
N LYS A 289 -16.78 6.14 19.78
CA LYS A 289 -16.77 7.61 19.77
C LYS A 289 -16.42 8.16 18.40
N LEU A 290 -15.43 7.56 17.72
CA LEU A 290 -14.99 7.96 16.40
C LEU A 290 -16.11 7.84 15.37
N GLU A 291 -16.87 6.73 15.39
CA GLU A 291 -18.03 6.53 14.51
C GLU A 291 -19.16 7.54 14.78
N THR A 292 -19.39 7.88 16.05
CA THR A 292 -20.42 8.87 16.41
C THR A 292 -19.99 10.27 16.00
N LEU A 293 -18.72 10.61 16.24
CA LEU A 293 -18.15 11.92 15.91
C LEU A 293 -18.03 12.12 14.40
N SER A 294 -17.62 11.09 13.64
CA SER A 294 -17.49 11.19 12.18
C SER A 294 -18.80 11.60 11.52
N LYS A 295 -19.91 10.93 11.88
CA LYS A 295 -21.25 11.27 11.38
C LYS A 295 -21.66 12.71 11.69
N HIS A 296 -21.19 13.26 12.82
CA HIS A 296 -21.52 14.63 13.21
C HIS A 296 -20.63 15.69 12.53
N VAL A 297 -19.38 15.34 12.21
CA VAL A 297 -18.44 16.24 11.56
C VAL A 297 -18.63 16.22 10.03
N GLU A 298 -19.15 15.14 9.46
CA GLU A 298 -19.44 15.02 8.02
C GLU A 298 -20.35 16.13 7.48
N ASP A 299 -21.35 16.56 8.25
CA ASP A 299 -22.26 17.66 7.87
C ASP A 299 -21.57 19.04 7.85
N SER A 300 -20.39 19.16 8.46
CA SER A 300 -19.62 20.41 8.55
C SER A 300 -18.49 20.52 7.52
N TYR A 301 -18.26 19.49 6.70
CA TYR A 301 -17.20 19.53 5.71
C TYR A 301 -17.55 20.41 4.52
N PRO A 302 -16.55 21.14 3.96
CA PRO A 302 -16.74 21.96 2.76
C PRO A 302 -16.73 21.07 1.51
N TRP A 303 -17.79 20.27 1.32
CA TRP A 303 -17.91 19.32 0.21
C TRP A 303 -17.79 19.99 -1.16
N GLU A 304 -18.19 21.25 -1.27
CA GLU A 304 -18.06 22.09 -2.46
C GLU A 304 -16.61 22.35 -2.90
N LEU A 305 -15.65 22.24 -1.98
CA LEU A 305 -14.21 22.37 -2.28
C LEU A 305 -13.60 21.02 -2.69
N SER A 306 -14.33 19.91 -2.57
CA SER A 306 -13.85 18.58 -2.92
C SER A 306 -14.29 18.16 -4.33
N GLN A 307 -13.45 17.41 -5.04
CA GLN A 307 -13.82 16.78 -6.33
C GLN A 307 -14.27 15.33 -6.15
N GLY A 308 -14.35 14.86 -4.91
CA GLY A 308 -14.61 13.47 -4.59
C GLY A 308 -14.70 13.25 -3.09
N THR A 309 -14.99 12.01 -2.72
CA THR A 309 -15.05 11.58 -1.33
C THR A 309 -13.99 10.51 -1.10
N LEU A 310 -13.24 10.66 -0.01
CA LEU A 310 -12.37 9.64 0.54
C LEU A 310 -13.19 8.80 1.51
N ASP A 311 -13.34 7.52 1.21
CA ASP A 311 -13.92 6.54 2.14
C ASP A 311 -12.78 5.92 2.93
N ILE A 312 -12.76 6.21 4.24
CA ILE A 312 -11.66 5.85 5.14
C ILE A 312 -12.14 4.75 6.07
N ARG A 313 -11.43 3.62 6.08
CA ARG A 313 -11.66 2.50 6.99
C ARG A 313 -10.56 2.46 8.03
N VAL A 314 -10.93 2.41 9.30
CA VAL A 314 -10.00 2.37 10.42
C VAL A 314 -10.23 1.09 11.21
N GLN A 315 -9.17 0.32 11.42
CA GLN A 315 -9.19 -0.90 12.23
C GLN A 315 -7.98 -0.90 13.17
N TYR A 316 -8.25 -1.12 14.45
CA TYR A 316 -7.21 -1.38 15.44
C TYR A 316 -6.99 -2.89 15.59
N LEU A 317 -5.73 -3.31 15.56
CA LEU A 317 -5.35 -4.73 15.62
C LEU A 317 -4.81 -5.05 17.01
N SER A 318 -5.72 -5.35 17.94
CA SER A 318 -5.37 -5.69 19.33
C SER A 318 -4.46 -6.92 19.40
N PRO A 319 -3.53 -6.98 20.36
CA PRO A 319 -2.70 -8.16 20.56
C PRO A 319 -3.57 -9.36 20.95
N LEU A 320 -3.26 -10.53 20.40
CA LEU A 320 -3.85 -11.79 20.83
C LEU A 320 -3.24 -12.24 22.17
N SER A 321 -4.02 -12.98 22.96
CA SER A 321 -3.48 -13.61 24.18
C SER A 321 -2.39 -14.63 23.83
N ASP A 322 -1.39 -14.83 24.69
CA ASP A 322 -0.27 -15.78 24.45
C ASP A 322 -0.74 -17.21 24.13
N SER A 323 -1.96 -17.58 24.53
CA SER A 323 -2.60 -18.88 24.23
C SER A 323 -3.22 -18.99 22.84
N GLU A 324 -3.39 -17.88 22.13
CA GLU A 324 -4.12 -17.77 20.86
C GLU A 324 -3.21 -17.54 19.66
N HIS A 325 -1.88 -17.51 19.84
CA HIS A 325 -0.98 -17.33 18.72
C HIS A 325 -1.16 -18.45 17.68
N PRO A 326 -1.67 -18.15 16.47
CA PRO A 326 -1.83 -19.15 15.44
C PRO A 326 -0.44 -19.68 15.07
N LYS A 327 -0.28 -21.00 15.19
CA LYS A 327 0.92 -21.71 14.75
C LYS A 327 0.99 -21.63 13.23
N GLY A 328 1.66 -20.62 12.70
CA GLY A 328 1.94 -20.52 11.27
C GLY A 328 2.08 -19.11 10.72
N GLU A 329 1.49 -18.10 11.38
CA GLU A 329 1.36 -16.77 10.77
C GLU A 329 2.34 -15.77 11.34
N ARG A 330 3.58 -15.82 10.82
CA ARG A 330 4.67 -14.94 11.26
C ARG A 330 4.42 -13.47 10.99
N VAL A 331 3.59 -13.14 9.99
CA VAL A 331 3.30 -11.76 9.59
C VAL A 331 2.37 -11.07 10.58
N LEU A 332 1.34 -11.77 11.07
CA LEU A 332 0.27 -11.20 11.88
C LEU A 332 0.80 -10.49 13.14
N LYS A 333 1.84 -11.07 13.77
CA LYS A 333 2.46 -10.49 14.97
C LYS A 333 3.00 -9.07 14.77
N HIS A 334 3.36 -8.72 13.54
CA HIS A 334 3.91 -7.41 13.22
C HIS A 334 2.83 -6.33 13.13
N PHE A 335 1.56 -6.73 13.04
CA PHE A 335 0.42 -5.84 13.02
C PHE A 335 -0.17 -5.57 14.40
N PHE A 336 0.18 -6.34 15.42
CA PHE A 336 -0.39 -6.15 16.76
C PHE A 336 -0.03 -4.78 17.34
N ASN A 337 -1.01 -4.22 18.05
CA ASN A 337 -1.04 -2.87 18.62
C ASN A 337 -1.08 -1.73 17.58
N LYS A 338 -1.13 -2.03 16.28
CA LYS A 338 -1.16 -1.02 15.22
C LYS A 338 -2.59 -0.70 14.80
N THR A 339 -2.75 0.48 14.22
CA THR A 339 -3.98 0.86 13.52
C THR A 339 -3.72 0.79 12.02
N ILE A 340 -4.51 -0.01 11.31
CA ILE A 340 -4.53 0.03 9.85
C ILE A 340 -5.63 0.96 9.38
N ILE A 341 -5.29 1.79 8.41
CA ILE A 341 -6.17 2.76 7.80
C ILE A 341 -6.15 2.53 6.29
N CYS A 342 -7.31 2.25 5.70
CA CYS A 342 -7.47 2.16 4.25
C CYS A 342 -8.15 3.43 3.75
N MET A 343 -7.57 4.12 2.77
CA MET A 343 -8.19 5.28 2.13
C MET A 343 -8.56 4.96 0.68
N ASP A 344 -9.84 4.71 0.44
CA ASP A 344 -10.38 4.51 -0.91
C ASP A 344 -10.96 5.82 -1.44
N GLY A 345 -10.89 6.03 -2.76
CA GLY A 345 -11.18 7.30 -3.40
C GLY A 345 -12.27 7.12 -4.42
N ASN A 346 -13.45 7.69 -4.15
CA ASN A 346 -14.54 7.74 -5.10
C ASN A 346 -14.53 9.11 -5.78
N ILE A 347 -14.20 9.11 -7.08
CA ILE A 347 -14.40 10.29 -7.92
C ILE A 347 -15.91 10.48 -8.05
N LEU A 348 -16.40 11.68 -7.70
CA LEU A 348 -17.77 12.06 -8.03
C LEU A 348 -17.81 12.22 -9.56
N VAL A 349 -18.34 11.22 -10.25
CA VAL A 349 -18.71 11.35 -11.66
C VAL A 349 -19.88 12.32 -11.70
N VAL A 350 -19.59 13.60 -11.94
CA VAL A 350 -20.60 14.65 -12.18
C VAL A 350 -21.03 14.61 -13.63
#